data_AF-J3NB93-F1
#
_entry.id   AF-J3NB93-F1
#
_cell.length_a   1.000
_cell.length_b   1.000
_cell.length_c   1.000
_cell.angle_alpha   90.00
_cell.angle_beta   90.00
_cell.angle_gamma   90.00
#
_symmetry.space_group_name_H-M   'P 1'
#
loop_
_entity.id
_entity.type
_entity.pdbx_description
1 polymer ?
#
loop_
_entity_poly.entity_id
_entity_poly.type
_entity_poly.pdbx_seq_one_letter_code
_entity_poly.pdbx_strand_id
1 'polypeptide(L)'
;MEKLDRYLQEHFDLPAKNPSEEAQRRWRKAVGTIVKNRRRRFRWVPDLDRRSLDKAKVRSTQEKIRVALYVQQAALIFSDALFTLNVFERSMGYATAAFVLAVLEGSTQPGVWFPEEPEGIAIESRKVLLERASQGTTNFVMNKAPWMIETDPKEVGLGIYV
;
A
#
# COMPACT_ATOMS: atom_id res chain seq x y z
N MET A 1 20.22 -4.19 24.95
CA MET A 1 20.91 -5.46 25.29
C MET A 1 20.74 -5.68 26.77
N GLU A 2 20.10 -6.77 27.16
CA GLU A 2 19.89 -7.10 28.58
C GLU A 2 21.24 -7.18 29.31
N LYS A 3 21.25 -6.91 30.62
CA LYS A 3 22.47 -6.96 31.46
C LYS A 3 23.23 -8.29 31.32
N LEU A 4 22.49 -9.36 31.06
CA LEU A 4 23.00 -10.71 30.80
C LEU A 4 23.77 -10.82 29.48
N ASP A 5 23.25 -10.29 28.38
CA ASP A 5 23.92 -10.38 27.06
C ASP A 5 25.28 -9.69 27.06
N ARG A 6 25.40 -8.58 27.81
CA ARG A 6 26.65 -7.82 27.94
C ARG A 6 27.70 -8.59 28.75
N TYR A 7 27.30 -9.14 29.89
CA TYR A 7 28.17 -9.97 30.73
C TYR A 7 28.70 -11.19 29.95
N LEU A 8 27.81 -11.81 29.18
CA LEU A 8 28.15 -12.95 28.34
C LEU A 8 29.15 -12.57 27.23
N GLN A 9 29.02 -11.40 26.61
CA GLN A 9 29.97 -10.92 25.59
C GLN A 9 31.34 -10.51 26.16
N GLU A 10 31.39 -9.94 27.37
CA GLU A 10 32.65 -9.49 27.98
C GLU A 10 33.50 -10.64 28.51
N HIS A 11 32.89 -11.75 28.91
CA HIS A 11 33.59 -12.87 29.56
C HIS A 11 33.67 -14.15 28.73
N PHE A 12 32.96 -14.26 27.60
CA PHE A 12 32.94 -15.46 26.77
C PHE A 12 32.96 -15.12 25.28
N ASP A 13 33.77 -15.87 24.52
CA ASP A 13 33.72 -15.86 23.05
C ASP A 13 32.47 -16.59 22.56
N LEU A 14 31.32 -15.91 22.68
CA LEU A 14 30.03 -16.46 22.27
C LEU A 14 29.73 -16.05 20.82
N PRO A 15 29.48 -17.01 19.92
CA PRO A 15 29.02 -16.70 18.59
C PRO A 15 27.65 -16.02 18.64
N ALA A 16 27.38 -15.13 17.69
CA ALA A 16 26.11 -14.43 17.59
C ALA A 16 24.92 -15.43 17.56
N LYS A 17 23.85 -15.10 18.30
CA LYS A 17 22.63 -15.92 18.43
C LYS A 17 21.98 -16.27 17.08
N ASN A 18 22.09 -15.37 16.11
CA ASN A 18 21.64 -15.56 14.72
C ASN A 18 22.82 -15.42 13.76
N PRO A 19 23.65 -16.47 13.59
CA PRO A 19 24.80 -16.40 12.69
C PRO A 19 24.35 -16.29 11.23
N SER A 20 25.18 -15.67 10.38
CA SER A 20 24.90 -15.54 8.94
C SER A 20 24.72 -16.91 8.29
N GLU A 21 23.96 -16.97 7.18
CA GLU A 21 23.66 -18.24 6.51
C GLU A 21 24.96 -18.95 6.04
N GLU A 22 25.98 -18.18 5.65
CA GLU A 22 27.30 -18.66 5.31
C GLU A 22 28.04 -19.28 6.50
N ALA A 23 28.02 -18.62 7.66
CA ALA A 23 28.60 -19.15 8.89
C ALA A 23 27.91 -20.47 9.30
N GLN A 24 26.59 -20.55 9.13
CA GLN A 24 25.81 -21.77 9.36
C GLN A 24 26.16 -22.89 8.38
N ARG A 25 26.42 -22.58 7.10
CA ARG A 25 26.87 -23.57 6.11
C ARG A 25 28.28 -24.09 6.42
N ARG A 26 29.21 -23.20 6.80
CA ARG A 26 30.57 -23.55 7.24
C ARG A 26 30.56 -24.45 8.47
N TRP A 27 29.77 -24.09 9.48
CA TRP A 27 29.61 -24.89 10.70
C TRP A 27 29.02 -26.26 10.38
N ARG A 28 27.95 -26.31 9.57
CA ARG A 28 27.38 -27.58 9.14
C ARG A 28 28.44 -28.42 8.43
N LYS A 29 29.22 -27.87 7.49
CA LYS A 29 30.31 -28.59 6.79
C LYS A 29 31.34 -29.18 7.77
N ALA A 30 31.80 -28.38 8.74
CA ALA A 30 32.77 -28.80 9.76
C ALA A 30 32.22 -29.92 10.68
N VAL A 31 30.97 -29.82 11.12
CA VAL A 31 30.34 -30.91 11.89
C VAL A 31 30.23 -32.20 11.07
N GLY A 32 30.23 -32.09 9.73
CA GLY A 32 30.16 -33.22 8.81
C GLY A 32 31.40 -34.03 8.62
N THR A 33 32.57 -33.44 8.88
CA THR A 33 33.83 -34.16 8.89
C THR A 33 34.03 -34.90 10.20
N ILE A 34 33.44 -34.40 11.30
CA ILE A 34 33.63 -34.94 12.66
C ILE A 34 32.60 -36.05 12.99
N VAL A 35 31.32 -35.85 12.69
CA VAL A 35 30.26 -36.80 13.10
C VAL A 35 30.08 -37.88 12.05
N LYS A 36 30.59 -39.09 12.34
CA LYS A 36 30.55 -40.26 11.44
C LYS A 36 29.12 -40.72 11.07
N ASN A 37 28.14 -40.57 11.98
CA ASN A 37 26.76 -41.00 11.71
C ASN A 37 25.92 -39.88 11.05
N ARG A 38 25.85 -39.93 9.71
CA ARG A 38 25.16 -38.93 8.88
C ARG A 38 23.68 -38.71 9.26
N ARG A 39 22.96 -39.77 9.65
CA ARG A 39 21.51 -39.71 9.95
C ARG A 39 21.17 -38.97 11.26
N ARG A 40 22.11 -38.87 12.21
CA ARG A 40 21.87 -38.20 13.50
C ARG A 40 22.35 -36.75 13.55
N ARG A 41 23.22 -36.35 12.62
CA ARG A 41 23.96 -35.08 12.66
C ARG A 41 23.08 -33.81 12.74
N PHE A 42 21.91 -33.81 12.10
CA PHE A 42 20.99 -32.65 12.06
C PHE A 42 19.52 -33.04 12.18
N ARG A 43 19.21 -34.16 12.85
CA ARG A 43 17.84 -34.68 12.89
C ARG A 43 16.81 -33.68 13.44
N TRP A 44 17.22 -32.88 14.42
CA TRP A 44 16.37 -31.86 15.06
C TRP A 44 16.67 -30.43 14.61
N VAL A 45 17.51 -30.27 13.57
CA VAL A 45 17.91 -28.96 13.07
C VAL A 45 17.28 -28.75 11.69
N PRO A 46 16.46 -27.70 11.49
CA PRO A 46 15.85 -27.42 10.19
C PRO A 46 16.90 -27.25 9.08
N ASP A 47 16.57 -27.75 7.90
CA ASP A 47 17.40 -27.63 6.71
C ASP A 47 17.48 -26.17 6.24
N LEU A 48 18.69 -25.71 5.88
CA LEU A 48 18.92 -24.33 5.44
C LEU A 48 18.22 -24.06 4.11
N ASP A 49 18.38 -24.98 3.16
CA ASP A 49 17.87 -24.80 1.80
C ASP A 49 16.33 -24.84 1.80
N ARG A 50 15.74 -25.67 2.67
CA ARG A 50 14.29 -25.66 2.87
C ARG A 50 13.79 -24.34 3.46
N ARG A 51 14.55 -23.75 4.39
CA ARG A 51 14.19 -22.49 5.05
C ARG A 51 14.23 -21.29 4.10
N SER A 52 15.19 -21.26 3.17
CA SER A 52 15.24 -20.20 2.15
C SER A 52 14.07 -20.32 1.17
N LEU A 53 13.74 -21.54 0.74
CA LEU A 53 12.57 -21.82 -0.11
C LEU A 53 11.26 -21.45 0.58
N ASP A 54 11.09 -21.80 1.86
CA ASP A 54 9.88 -21.48 2.62
C ASP A 54 9.73 -19.97 2.82
N LYS A 55 10.83 -19.25 3.10
CA LYS A 55 10.83 -17.78 3.17
C LYS A 55 10.47 -17.13 1.83
N ALA A 56 10.95 -17.68 0.72
CA ALA A 56 10.61 -17.19 -0.62
C ALA A 56 9.12 -17.38 -0.93
N LYS A 57 8.55 -18.55 -0.57
CA LYS A 57 7.11 -18.81 -0.69
C LYS A 57 6.29 -17.83 0.16
N VAL A 58 6.65 -17.65 1.43
CA VAL A 58 5.99 -16.69 2.32
C VAL A 58 6.04 -15.27 1.75
N ARG A 59 7.19 -14.84 1.22
CA ARG A 59 7.33 -13.53 0.57
C ARG A 59 6.38 -13.38 -0.63
N SER A 60 6.36 -14.36 -1.52
CA SER A 60 5.47 -14.34 -2.69
C SER A 60 3.98 -14.31 -2.31
N THR A 61 3.59 -15.00 -1.22
CA THR A 61 2.22 -14.98 -0.70
C THR A 61 1.89 -13.63 -0.06
N GLN A 62 2.82 -13.06 0.72
CA GLN A 62 2.65 -11.74 1.33
C GLN A 62 2.51 -10.64 0.27
N GLU A 63 3.28 -10.71 -0.82
CA GLU A 63 3.15 -9.79 -1.95
C GLU A 63 1.77 -9.89 -2.60
N LYS A 64 1.26 -11.10 -2.84
CA LYS A 64 -0.10 -11.31 -3.38
C LYS A 64 -1.19 -10.75 -2.47
N ILE A 65 -1.09 -10.98 -1.16
CA ILE A 65 -2.03 -10.45 -0.17
C ILE A 65 -1.96 -8.92 -0.12
N ARG A 66 -0.75 -8.36 -0.12
CA ARG A 66 -0.54 -6.91 -0.12
C ARG A 66 -1.17 -6.26 -1.35
N VAL A 67 -0.92 -6.80 -2.54
CA VAL A 67 -1.52 -6.28 -3.79
C VAL A 67 -3.04 -6.38 -3.75
N ALA A 68 -3.59 -7.52 -3.33
CA ALA A 68 -5.04 -7.68 -3.21
C ALA A 68 -5.67 -6.67 -2.23
N LEU A 69 -5.04 -6.45 -1.06
CA LEU A 69 -5.49 -5.44 -0.10
C LEU A 69 -5.41 -4.01 -0.64
N TYR A 70 -4.33 -3.66 -1.36
CA TYR A 70 -4.23 -2.34 -2.00
C TYR A 70 -5.29 -2.13 -3.08
N VAL A 71 -5.58 -3.16 -3.90
CA VAL A 71 -6.64 -3.09 -4.92
C VAL A 71 -8.01 -2.99 -4.26
N GLN A 72 -8.28 -3.78 -3.22
CA GLN A 72 -9.52 -3.67 -2.44
C GLN A 72 -9.66 -2.30 -1.78
N GLN A 73 -8.58 -1.77 -1.21
CA GLN A 73 -8.56 -0.43 -0.62
C GLN A 73 -8.79 0.65 -1.69
N ALA A 74 -8.18 0.54 -2.87
CA ALA A 74 -8.43 1.46 -3.98
C ALA A 74 -9.87 1.37 -4.49
N ALA A 75 -10.43 0.17 -4.59
CA ALA A 75 -11.83 -0.04 -4.99
C ALA A 75 -12.82 0.51 -3.95
N LEU A 76 -12.51 0.36 -2.66
CA LEU A 76 -13.28 0.97 -1.57
C LEU A 76 -13.17 2.49 -1.62
N ILE A 77 -11.97 3.07 -1.76
CA ILE A 77 -11.79 4.52 -1.93
C ILE A 77 -12.53 5.04 -3.16
N PHE A 78 -12.58 4.27 -4.26
CA PHE A 78 -13.32 4.64 -5.47
C PHE A 78 -14.84 4.56 -5.26
N SER A 79 -15.32 3.58 -4.49
CA SER A 79 -16.74 3.45 -4.14
C SER A 79 -17.17 4.50 -3.10
N ASP A 80 -16.30 4.80 -2.15
CA ASP A 80 -16.43 5.82 -1.09
C ASP A 80 -16.05 7.22 -1.58
N ALA A 81 -15.71 7.40 -2.86
CA ALA A 81 -15.77 8.70 -3.51
C ALA A 81 -17.25 9.09 -3.66
N LEU A 82 -17.86 9.33 -2.49
CA LEU A 82 -19.23 9.70 -2.27
C LEU A 82 -19.32 11.17 -2.69
N PHE A 83 -19.84 11.42 -3.88
CA PHE A 83 -20.45 12.70 -4.14
C PHE A 83 -21.59 12.86 -3.11
N THR A 84 -21.43 13.73 -2.12
CA THR A 84 -22.56 14.18 -1.29
C THR A 84 -23.43 15.08 -2.16
N LEU A 85 -24.31 14.43 -2.92
CA LEU A 85 -25.30 15.05 -3.76
C LEU A 85 -26.51 15.39 -2.90
N ASN A 86 -26.46 16.51 -2.17
CA ASN A 86 -27.67 17.00 -1.47
C ASN A 86 -28.84 17.22 -2.44
N VAL A 87 -28.54 17.44 -3.74
CA VAL A 87 -29.49 17.40 -4.86
C VAL A 87 -28.78 16.79 -6.08
N PHE A 88 -29.07 15.52 -6.38
CA PHE A 88 -28.51 14.75 -7.52
C PHE A 88 -28.61 15.51 -8.85
N GLU A 89 -29.78 16.08 -9.11
CA GLU A 89 -30.07 16.86 -10.31
C GLU A 89 -29.13 18.06 -10.48
N ARG A 90 -28.83 18.76 -9.38
CA ARG A 90 -28.01 19.97 -9.40
C ARG A 90 -26.58 19.63 -9.80
N SER A 91 -25.96 18.66 -9.15
CA SER A 91 -24.59 18.27 -9.46
C SER A 91 -24.44 17.70 -10.87
N MET A 92 -25.36 16.84 -11.31
CA MET A 92 -25.35 16.38 -12.70
C MET A 92 -25.49 17.54 -13.68
N GLY A 93 -26.36 18.51 -13.39
CA GLY A 93 -26.51 19.73 -14.19
C GLY A 93 -25.21 20.52 -14.31
N TYR A 94 -24.52 20.76 -13.20
CA TYR A 94 -23.23 21.45 -13.19
C TYR A 94 -22.13 20.65 -13.88
N ALA A 95 -22.06 19.34 -13.69
CA ALA A 95 -21.08 18.47 -14.36
C ALA A 95 -21.30 18.45 -15.88
N THR A 96 -22.55 18.34 -16.32
CA THR A 96 -22.93 18.38 -17.74
C THR A 96 -22.62 19.74 -18.35
N ALA A 97 -22.97 20.83 -17.65
CA ALA A 97 -22.67 22.19 -18.12
C ALA A 97 -21.16 22.45 -18.21
N ALA A 98 -20.39 22.03 -17.21
CA ALA A 98 -18.94 22.12 -17.22
C ALA A 98 -18.32 21.35 -18.40
N PHE A 99 -18.82 20.15 -18.67
CA PHE A 99 -18.40 19.32 -19.80
C PHE A 99 -18.70 19.99 -21.15
N VAL A 100 -19.94 20.43 -21.36
CA VAL A 100 -20.34 21.13 -22.59
C VAL A 100 -19.50 22.39 -22.79
N LEU A 101 -19.22 23.13 -21.71
CA LEU A 101 -18.40 24.34 -21.80
C LEU A 101 -16.95 24.03 -22.19
N ALA A 102 -16.36 22.95 -21.68
CA ALA A 102 -15.02 22.50 -22.09
C ALA A 102 -14.97 22.07 -23.58
N VAL A 103 -16.05 21.46 -24.08
CA VAL A 103 -16.20 21.13 -25.51
C VAL A 103 -16.28 22.40 -26.35
N LEU A 104 -17.08 23.39 -25.94
CA LEU A 104 -17.24 24.66 -26.64
C LEU A 104 -15.96 25.51 -26.64
N GLU A 105 -15.15 25.41 -25.60
CA GLU A 105 -13.82 26.03 -25.50
C GLU A 105 -12.77 25.35 -26.39
N GLY A 106 -13.12 24.24 -27.05
CA GLY A 106 -12.22 23.49 -27.93
C GLY A 106 -11.19 22.65 -27.19
N SER A 107 -11.45 22.28 -25.93
CA SER A 107 -10.54 21.42 -25.14
C SER A 107 -10.64 19.93 -25.51
N THR A 108 -11.41 19.57 -26.54
CA THR A 108 -11.67 18.19 -26.98
C THR A 108 -11.46 18.03 -28.47
N GLN A 109 -10.98 16.86 -28.91
CA GLN A 109 -10.89 16.54 -30.34
C GLN A 109 -12.28 16.17 -30.91
N PRO A 110 -12.54 16.38 -32.21
CA PRO A 110 -13.75 15.86 -32.85
C PRO A 110 -13.76 14.32 -32.81
N GLY A 111 -14.83 13.72 -32.30
CA GLY A 111 -14.96 12.27 -32.26
C GLY A 111 -15.95 11.76 -31.22
N VAL A 112 -15.92 10.44 -31.01
CA VAL A 112 -16.61 9.77 -29.91
C VAL A 112 -15.52 9.24 -28.99
N TRP A 113 -15.51 9.70 -27.76
CA TRP A 113 -14.51 9.39 -26.76
C TRP A 113 -15.16 9.23 -25.38
N PHE A 114 -14.36 8.93 -24.38
CA PHE A 114 -14.70 9.22 -23.00
C PHE A 114 -13.92 10.46 -22.50
N PRO A 115 -14.45 11.23 -21.52
CA PRO A 115 -13.80 12.45 -21.03
C PRO A 115 -12.35 12.25 -20.54
N GLU A 116 -12.03 11.06 -20.04
CA GLU A 116 -10.73 10.65 -19.53
C GLU A 116 -9.72 10.22 -20.62
N GLU A 117 -10.18 9.97 -21.84
CA GLU A 117 -9.33 9.58 -22.96
C GLU A 117 -8.47 10.76 -23.45
N PRO A 118 -7.31 10.50 -24.07
CA PRO A 118 -6.43 11.55 -24.56
C PRO A 118 -7.08 12.39 -25.68
N GLU A 119 -7.99 11.81 -26.46
CA GLU A 119 -8.78 12.49 -27.48
C GLU A 119 -9.94 13.32 -26.88
N GLY A 120 -10.38 12.95 -25.68
CA GLY A 120 -11.44 13.60 -24.91
C GLY A 120 -10.97 14.92 -24.32
N ILE A 121 -11.02 15.07 -22.99
CA ILE A 121 -10.59 16.32 -22.35
C ILE A 121 -9.08 16.32 -22.20
N ALA A 122 -8.42 17.32 -22.80
CA ALA A 122 -7.00 17.58 -22.61
C ALA A 122 -6.63 17.61 -21.12
N ILE A 123 -5.52 16.96 -20.75
CA ILE A 123 -5.09 16.81 -19.34
C ILE A 123 -5.02 18.16 -18.61
N GLU A 124 -4.58 19.20 -19.32
CA GLU A 124 -4.47 20.58 -18.82
C GLU A 124 -5.83 21.19 -18.44
N SER A 125 -6.89 20.87 -19.19
CA SER A 125 -8.25 21.38 -19.00
C SER A 125 -9.06 20.61 -17.95
N ARG A 126 -8.61 19.41 -17.54
CA ARG A 126 -9.35 18.56 -16.58
C ARG A 126 -9.50 19.21 -15.21
N LYS A 127 -8.49 19.94 -14.74
CA LYS A 127 -8.56 20.65 -13.46
C LYS A 127 -9.69 21.70 -13.46
N VAL A 128 -9.76 22.48 -14.54
CA VAL A 128 -10.76 23.54 -14.72
C VAL A 128 -12.16 22.95 -14.86
N LEU A 129 -12.30 21.85 -15.61
CA LEU A 129 -13.56 21.10 -15.70
C LEU A 129 -14.06 20.68 -14.31
N LEU A 130 -13.18 20.07 -13.52
CA LEU A 130 -13.54 19.56 -12.20
C LEU A 130 -13.88 20.69 -11.21
N GLU A 131 -13.19 21.82 -11.28
CA GLU A 131 -13.51 23.02 -10.49
C GLU A 131 -14.85 23.65 -10.87
N ARG A 132 -15.25 23.57 -12.15
CA ARG A 132 -16.58 24.00 -12.60
C ARG A 132 -17.67 23.02 -12.15
N ALA A 133 -17.42 21.72 -12.29
CA ALA A 133 -18.34 20.67 -11.85
C ALA A 133 -18.57 20.71 -10.33
N SER A 134 -17.54 21.07 -9.55
CA SER A 134 -17.63 21.14 -8.10
C SER A 134 -18.59 22.20 -7.57
N GLN A 135 -18.93 23.22 -8.36
CA GLN A 135 -19.90 24.24 -7.98
C GLN A 135 -21.30 23.66 -7.69
N GLY A 136 -21.62 22.50 -8.29
CA GLY A 136 -22.87 21.79 -8.05
C GLY A 136 -22.86 20.84 -6.86
N THR A 137 -21.72 20.72 -6.16
CA THR A 137 -21.52 19.78 -5.05
C THR A 137 -21.47 20.52 -3.71
N THR A 138 -21.89 19.87 -2.63
CA THR A 138 -21.81 20.46 -1.28
C THR A 138 -20.39 20.42 -0.73
N ASN A 139 -19.64 19.37 -1.07
CA ASN A 139 -18.24 19.25 -0.70
C ASN A 139 -17.47 18.60 -1.84
N PHE A 140 -16.39 19.24 -2.28
CA PHE A 140 -15.52 18.72 -3.34
C PHE A 140 -14.08 18.93 -2.94
N VAL A 141 -13.47 17.85 -2.46
CA VAL A 141 -12.09 17.85 -2.01
C VAL A 141 -11.36 16.73 -2.73
N MET A 142 -10.46 17.10 -3.64
CA MET A 142 -9.57 16.13 -4.27
C MET A 142 -8.41 15.77 -3.33
N ASN A 143 -7.90 14.55 -3.46
CA ASN A 143 -6.69 14.08 -2.78
C ASN A 143 -6.76 14.09 -1.24
N LYS A 144 -7.95 14.08 -0.65
CA LYS A 144 -8.17 13.86 0.79
C LYS A 144 -8.95 12.58 0.99
N ALA A 145 -8.64 11.88 2.08
CA ALA A 145 -9.40 10.69 2.46
C ALA A 145 -10.79 11.09 3.00
N PRO A 146 -11.83 10.26 2.81
CA PRO A 146 -13.22 10.59 3.19
C PRO A 146 -13.40 11.03 4.65
N TRP A 147 -12.68 10.39 5.58
CA TRP A 147 -12.71 10.72 7.00
C TRP A 147 -12.21 12.14 7.36
N MET A 148 -11.48 12.82 6.47
CA MET A 148 -11.08 14.22 6.65
C MET A 148 -12.17 15.23 6.25
N ILE A 149 -13.28 14.75 5.70
CA ILE A 149 -14.32 15.56 5.07
C ILE A 149 -15.63 15.45 5.87
N GLU A 150 -15.88 14.32 6.51
CA GLU A 150 -17.16 14.01 7.17
C GLU A 150 -17.36 14.65 8.55
N THR A 151 -16.31 15.08 9.26
CA THR A 151 -16.44 15.63 10.61
C THR A 151 -15.63 16.91 10.83
N ASP A 152 -16.24 17.91 11.48
CA ASP A 152 -15.49 18.97 12.16
C ASP A 152 -14.73 18.31 13.32
N PRO A 153 -13.39 18.28 13.31
CA PRO A 153 -12.63 17.60 14.35
C PRO A 153 -12.91 18.26 15.70
N LYS A 154 -13.63 17.55 16.57
CA LYS A 154 -13.78 17.98 17.96
C LYS A 154 -12.53 17.56 18.71
N GLU A 155 -11.73 18.53 19.17
CA GLU A 155 -10.63 18.25 20.10
C GLU A 155 -11.21 17.77 21.43
N VAL A 156 -11.33 16.45 21.57
CA VAL A 156 -11.49 15.82 22.87
C VAL A 156 -10.08 15.48 23.33
N GLY A 157 -9.57 16.23 24.31
CA GLY A 157 -8.15 16.26 24.69
C GLY A 157 -7.44 14.88 24.73
N LEU A 158 -6.13 14.90 24.47
CA LEU A 158 -5.22 13.76 24.18
C LEU A 158 -5.19 13.28 22.71
N GLY A 159 -5.53 14.16 21.76
CA GLY A 159 -5.27 13.92 20.34
C GLY A 159 -6.15 12.85 19.68
N ILE A 160 -7.35 12.63 20.23
CA ILE A 160 -8.36 11.75 19.62
C ILE A 160 -9.29 12.62 18.79
N TYR A 161 -9.32 12.35 17.48
CA TYR A 161 -10.23 12.97 16.52
C TYR A 161 -11.46 12.05 16.36
N VAL A 162 -12.65 12.58 16.63
CA VAL A 162 -13.96 11.94 16.33
C VAL A 162 -14.70 12.81 15.34
#